data_AF-A0A258TDH3-F1
#
_entry.id   AF-A0A258TDH3-F1
#
_cell.length_a   1.000
_cell.length_b   1.000
_cell.length_c   1.000
_cell.angle_alpha   90.00
_cell.angle_beta   90.00
_cell.angle_gamma   90.00
#
_symmetry.space_group_name_H-M   'P 1'
#
loop_
_entity.id
_entity.type
_entity.pdbx_description
1 polymer ?
#
loop_
_entity_poly.entity_id
_entity_poly.type
_entity_poly.pdbx_seq_one_letter_code
_entity_poly.pdbx_strand_id
1 'polypeptide(L)'
;MKRTTIAAALLIAAFGAPAASAKDGALTVSLLLRTRGEAIDGQFRPAPAADDAALLFRSELRAEYDAGPIRFGGELIDARAYFQRRNSSIATTEVNAIEPVQAYLQSDVSDRARLTLGRFTMNIGSRRLVSRQVFRNSTNAFTGARLELKSRAGDSATLFWTLPQTRLPDDRDAIQRARVELDRERLGLQFFGASVVSRPLAGTTIEAYLYRLAEHDAPTIQTRDRRLWTPGVRLYRAPARGKTDFEIEAAWQTGTIRRSTRPDDTIDLPVSAWFAHADIGHSFAGRWAPRLALQADVASGDGPGGDYRRFDPLFGARAFEFGPTSLYGAVSRANLISVEARAEVTPSPRWDGYVAVRPLWLAAAGDSFSGTGVRDPGGTAGRYAGTQIDGRVRYWLVPKHARVAAGYADLFKGRFLTVAANAPATGDTHYGYLELTLTL
;
A
#
# COMPACT_ATOMS: atom_id res chain seq x y z
N MET A 1 -13.35 7.57 -42.02
CA MET A 1 -14.66 8.25 -41.83
C MET A 1 -15.61 7.33 -41.08
N LYS A 2 -15.83 7.59 -39.79
CA LYS A 2 -17.09 7.52 -39.03
C LYS A 2 -16.75 7.71 -37.55
N ARG A 3 -16.97 8.94 -37.09
CA ARG A 3 -16.99 9.39 -35.70
C ARG A 3 -18.36 9.06 -35.11
N THR A 4 -18.42 8.66 -33.84
CA THR A 4 -19.31 9.22 -32.78
C THR A 4 -19.05 8.46 -31.47
N THR A 5 -18.46 9.08 -30.45
CA THR A 5 -19.12 9.83 -29.35
C THR A 5 -20.05 8.94 -28.50
N ILE A 6 -19.58 8.51 -27.33
CA ILE A 6 -20.47 8.13 -26.23
C ILE A 6 -20.29 9.21 -25.15
N ALA A 7 -21.22 10.15 -25.17
CA ALA A 7 -21.43 11.15 -24.12
C ALA A 7 -22.38 10.57 -23.05
N ALA A 8 -22.22 11.13 -21.86
CA ALA A 8 -22.88 10.75 -20.62
C ALA A 8 -24.42 10.78 -20.67
N ALA A 9 -25.02 9.89 -19.88
CA ALA A 9 -26.34 10.10 -19.28
C ALA A 9 -26.40 9.37 -17.94
N LEU A 10 -25.94 10.04 -16.88
CA LEU A 10 -26.29 9.67 -15.51
C LEU A 10 -27.55 10.46 -15.17
N LEU A 11 -28.68 9.76 -15.09
CA LEU A 11 -29.95 10.31 -14.62
C LEU A 11 -29.78 10.85 -13.19
N ILE A 12 -30.04 12.14 -13.05
CA ILE A 12 -30.22 12.83 -11.78
C ILE A 12 -31.58 12.39 -11.22
N ALA A 13 -31.59 11.55 -10.20
CA ALA A 13 -32.74 11.43 -9.31
C ALA A 13 -32.68 12.59 -8.32
N ALA A 14 -33.46 13.62 -8.60
CA ALA A 14 -33.67 14.75 -7.72
C ALA A 14 -34.49 14.31 -6.48
N PHE A 15 -33.86 14.31 -5.32
CA PHE A 15 -34.56 14.51 -4.05
C PHE A 15 -34.10 15.86 -3.48
N GLY A 16 -35.08 16.70 -3.16
CA GLY A 16 -34.88 18.10 -2.79
C GLY A 16 -33.88 18.28 -1.65
N ALA A 17 -32.71 18.82 -1.98
CA ALA A 17 -31.82 19.42 -1.01
C ALA A 17 -32.09 20.94 -1.01
N PRO A 18 -32.22 21.59 0.16
CA PRO A 18 -32.32 23.04 0.22
C PRO A 18 -31.08 23.68 -0.41
N ALA A 19 -31.25 24.85 -1.03
CA ALA A 19 -30.18 25.61 -1.65
C ALA A 19 -29.02 25.82 -0.66
N ALA A 20 -27.89 25.19 -0.98
CA ALA A 20 -26.63 25.32 -0.26
C ALA A 20 -26.12 26.75 -0.34
N SER A 21 -26.25 27.51 0.75
CA SER A 21 -25.57 28.79 0.93
C SER A 21 -24.20 28.53 1.54
N ALA A 22 -23.14 28.86 0.80
CA ALA A 22 -21.77 28.75 1.27
C ALA A 22 -21.49 29.78 2.35
N LYS A 23 -20.89 29.37 3.48
CA LYS A 23 -20.29 30.32 4.42
C LYS A 23 -18.89 30.69 3.94
N ASP A 24 -18.47 31.93 4.13
CA ASP A 24 -17.06 32.31 4.02
C ASP A 24 -16.22 31.38 4.89
N GLY A 25 -15.17 30.78 4.33
CA GLY A 25 -14.36 29.72 4.97
C GLY A 25 -14.76 28.27 4.60
N ALA A 26 -15.73 28.06 3.70
CA ALA A 26 -16.13 26.74 3.22
C ALA A 26 -15.09 26.02 2.33
N LEU A 27 -14.14 26.75 1.74
CA LEU A 27 -13.09 26.19 0.90
C LEU A 27 -11.80 26.04 1.72
N THR A 28 -11.32 24.79 1.84
CA THR A 28 -9.99 24.47 2.37
C THR A 28 -9.09 24.05 1.21
N VAL A 29 -7.90 24.64 1.12
CA VAL A 29 -6.86 24.24 0.16
C VAL A 29 -5.59 23.93 0.94
N SER A 30 -4.89 22.87 0.55
CA SER A 30 -3.59 22.51 1.12
C SER A 30 -2.63 22.08 0.02
N LEU A 31 -1.36 22.43 0.16
CA LEU A 31 -0.29 21.99 -0.73
C LEU A 31 0.75 21.20 0.05
N LEU A 32 1.09 20.00 -0.42
CA LEU A 32 2.24 19.23 0.06
C LEU A 32 3.27 19.10 -1.04
N LEU A 33 4.50 19.51 -0.75
CA LEU A 33 5.65 19.34 -1.63
C LEU A 33 6.62 18.38 -0.96
N ARG A 34 7.08 17.37 -1.72
CA ARG A 34 8.05 16.39 -1.24
C ARG A 34 9.15 16.18 -2.25
N THR A 35 10.38 16.23 -1.77
CA THR A 35 11.58 15.87 -2.52
C THR A 35 12.29 14.75 -1.79
N ARG A 36 12.65 13.67 -2.46
CA ARG A 36 13.41 12.56 -1.88
C ARG A 36 14.53 12.12 -2.81
N GLY A 37 15.77 12.15 -2.31
CA GLY A 37 16.88 11.45 -2.93
C GLY A 37 16.96 10.03 -2.40
N GLU A 38 17.08 9.04 -3.30
CA GLU A 38 17.28 7.63 -2.99
C GLU A 38 18.53 7.11 -3.69
N ALA A 39 19.24 6.19 -3.06
CA ALA A 39 20.32 5.42 -3.68
C ALA A 39 20.25 3.97 -3.21
N ILE A 40 20.61 3.05 -4.10
CA ILE A 40 20.70 1.62 -3.84
C ILE A 40 21.92 1.04 -4.55
N ASP A 41 22.60 0.10 -3.93
CA ASP A 41 23.53 -0.82 -4.59
C ASP A 41 23.15 -2.27 -4.26
N GLY A 42 23.89 -3.23 -4.79
CA GLY A 42 23.71 -4.63 -4.43
C GLY A 42 22.33 -5.17 -4.81
N GLN A 43 21.77 -4.75 -5.94
CA GLN A 43 20.37 -4.99 -6.28
C GLN A 43 20.00 -6.48 -6.23
N PHE A 44 18.91 -6.81 -5.52
CA PHE A 44 18.40 -8.19 -5.37
C PHE A 44 17.53 -8.65 -6.55
N ARG A 45 17.02 -7.72 -7.38
CA ARG A 45 16.20 -8.07 -8.55
C ARG A 45 17.07 -8.60 -9.69
N PRO A 46 16.66 -9.66 -10.41
CA PRO A 46 17.49 -10.28 -11.47
C PRO A 46 17.84 -9.39 -12.67
N ALA A 47 16.97 -8.45 -13.05
CA ALA A 47 17.04 -7.73 -14.33
C ALA A 47 17.39 -6.21 -14.25
N PRO A 48 17.02 -5.46 -13.20
CA PRO A 48 17.38 -4.05 -13.08
C PRO A 48 18.89 -3.79 -12.94
N ALA A 49 19.27 -2.51 -12.92
CA ALA A 49 20.64 -2.10 -12.65
C ALA A 49 21.17 -2.64 -11.32
N ALA A 50 22.46 -2.99 -11.27
CA ALA A 50 23.11 -3.49 -10.05
C ALA A 50 23.13 -2.45 -8.91
N ASP A 51 23.20 -1.17 -9.29
CA ASP A 51 23.04 0.00 -8.42
C ASP A 51 22.15 1.04 -9.13
N ASP A 52 21.53 1.94 -8.39
CA ASP A 52 20.68 2.99 -8.93
C ASP A 52 20.56 4.18 -7.96
N ALA A 53 20.22 5.35 -8.48
CA ALA A 53 19.93 6.53 -7.68
C ALA A 53 18.79 7.32 -8.32
N ALA A 54 17.91 7.90 -7.53
CA ALA A 54 16.80 8.67 -8.06
C ALA A 54 16.48 9.89 -7.19
N LEU A 55 16.11 10.98 -7.85
CA LEU A 55 15.49 12.15 -7.21
C LEU A 55 14.00 12.14 -7.52
N LEU A 56 13.19 11.91 -6.49
CA LEU A 56 11.75 11.83 -6.57
C LEU A 56 11.11 13.13 -6.09
N PHE A 57 10.20 13.66 -6.89
CA PHE A 57 9.37 14.81 -6.54
C PHE A 57 7.91 14.38 -6.45
N ARG A 58 7.20 14.92 -5.46
CA ARG A 58 5.75 14.81 -5.35
C ARG A 58 5.17 16.15 -4.94
N SER A 59 4.23 16.65 -5.74
CA SER A 59 3.36 17.77 -5.38
C SER A 59 1.94 17.25 -5.21
N GLU A 60 1.28 17.59 -4.11
CA GLU A 60 -0.10 17.21 -3.82
C GLU A 60 -0.90 18.47 -3.52
N LEU A 61 -1.83 18.81 -4.40
CA LEU A 61 -2.78 19.91 -4.21
C LEU A 61 -4.14 19.31 -3.86
N ARG A 62 -4.64 19.62 -2.67
CA ARG A 62 -5.97 19.22 -2.22
C ARG A 62 -6.85 20.45 -2.06
N ALA A 63 -8.09 20.34 -2.51
CA ALA A 63 -9.14 21.32 -2.24
C ALA A 63 -10.40 20.59 -1.75
N GLU A 64 -11.05 21.13 -0.72
CA GLU A 64 -12.34 20.65 -0.25
C GLU A 64 -13.28 21.84 -0.03
N TYR A 65 -14.47 21.76 -0.60
CA TYR A 65 -15.50 22.78 -0.52
C TYR A 65 -16.73 22.23 0.21
N ASP A 66 -17.08 22.84 1.33
CA ASP A 66 -18.24 22.50 2.14
C ASP A 66 -19.46 23.33 1.74
N ALA A 67 -20.36 22.73 0.96
CA ALA A 67 -21.60 23.36 0.56
C ALA A 67 -22.73 23.13 1.59
N GLY A 68 -22.45 22.55 2.76
CA GLY A 68 -23.47 22.20 3.77
C GLY A 68 -23.86 20.72 3.70
N PRO A 69 -24.98 20.35 3.05
CA PRO A 69 -25.39 18.94 2.97
C PRO A 69 -24.46 18.07 2.11
N ILE A 70 -23.66 18.70 1.25
CA ILE A 70 -22.71 18.04 0.35
C ILE A 70 -21.37 18.74 0.44
N ARG A 71 -20.30 17.94 0.52
CA ARG A 71 -18.90 18.36 0.44
C ARG A 71 -18.31 17.86 -0.87
N PHE A 72 -17.57 18.72 -1.56
CA PHE A 72 -16.84 18.39 -2.79
C PHE A 72 -15.36 18.34 -2.46
N GLY A 73 -14.68 17.25 -2.79
CA GLY A 73 -13.25 17.11 -2.55
C GLY A 73 -12.49 16.76 -3.83
N GLY A 74 -11.32 17.38 -4.00
CA GLY A 74 -10.41 17.10 -5.10
C GLY A 74 -8.97 17.00 -4.60
N GLU A 75 -8.19 16.08 -5.17
CA GLU A 75 -6.76 15.96 -4.93
C GLU A 75 -6.03 15.65 -6.24
N LEU A 76 -5.03 16.46 -6.57
CA LEU A 76 -4.14 16.27 -7.70
C LEU A 76 -2.73 15.93 -7.17
N ILE A 77 -2.15 14.84 -7.66
CA ILE A 77 -0.76 14.46 -7.37
C ILE A 77 0.07 14.54 -8.65
N ASP A 78 1.17 15.28 -8.64
CA ASP A 78 2.24 15.17 -9.63
C ASP A 78 3.44 14.45 -9.01
N ALA A 79 3.65 13.18 -9.39
CA ALA A 79 4.75 12.35 -8.92
C ALA A 79 5.72 12.05 -10.06
N ARG A 80 7.00 12.43 -9.90
CA ARG A 80 8.05 12.27 -10.91
C ARG A 80 9.35 11.75 -10.31
N ALA A 81 10.20 11.14 -11.12
CA ALA A 81 11.51 10.65 -10.75
C ALA A 81 12.55 11.00 -11.83
N TYR A 82 13.75 11.40 -11.41
CA TYR A 82 14.86 11.78 -12.28
C TYR A 82 16.18 11.15 -11.83
N PHE A 83 17.17 11.16 -12.72
CA PHE A 83 18.53 10.66 -12.52
C PHE A 83 18.68 9.14 -12.32
N GLN A 84 17.58 8.40 -12.44
CA GLN A 84 17.59 6.95 -12.45
C GLN A 84 18.31 6.38 -13.67
N ARG A 85 18.91 5.20 -13.49
CA ARG A 85 19.52 4.47 -14.59
C ARG A 85 18.47 4.02 -15.62
N ARG A 86 18.91 3.79 -16.86
CA ARG A 86 18.06 3.34 -17.97
C ARG A 86 17.35 2.00 -17.70
N ASN A 87 17.93 1.13 -16.88
CA ASN A 87 17.34 -0.14 -16.44
C ASN A 87 16.95 -0.11 -14.95
N SER A 88 16.52 1.05 -14.45
CA SER A 88 15.97 1.22 -13.09
C SER A 88 14.78 0.31 -12.78
N SER A 89 14.56 0.04 -11.49
CA SER A 89 13.32 -0.56 -10.99
C SER A 89 12.17 0.43 -10.80
N ILE A 90 12.38 1.73 -11.08
CA ILE A 90 11.31 2.75 -11.07
C ILE A 90 10.18 2.35 -12.00
N ALA A 91 8.96 2.46 -11.48
CA ALA A 91 7.73 2.14 -12.20
C ALA A 91 6.64 3.17 -11.87
N THR A 92 5.38 2.82 -12.16
CA THR A 92 4.19 3.64 -11.85
C THR A 92 3.98 3.92 -10.36
N THR A 93 4.73 3.23 -9.48
CA THR A 93 4.77 3.50 -8.04
C THR A 93 5.57 4.74 -7.67
N GLU A 94 6.48 5.17 -8.55
CA GLU A 94 7.37 6.32 -8.37
C GLU A 94 7.05 7.46 -9.33
N VAL A 95 6.42 7.17 -10.47
CA VAL A 95 6.01 8.15 -11.47
C VAL A 95 4.51 8.01 -11.74
N ASN A 96 3.77 9.08 -11.50
CA ASN A 96 2.38 9.24 -11.91
C ASN A 96 2.10 10.75 -12.02
N ALA A 97 2.21 11.30 -13.23
CA ALA A 97 2.32 12.73 -13.45
C ALA A 97 0.94 13.37 -13.65
N ILE A 98 0.66 14.44 -12.89
CA ILE A 98 -0.59 15.22 -12.94
C ILE A 98 -1.85 14.34 -12.82
N GLU A 99 -1.86 13.46 -11.82
CA GLU A 99 -2.93 12.47 -11.62
C GLU A 99 -3.99 12.98 -10.62
N PRO A 100 -5.27 13.14 -11.03
CA PRO A 100 -6.33 13.56 -10.14
C PRO A 100 -6.79 12.38 -9.28
N VAL A 101 -6.04 12.05 -8.23
CA VAL A 101 -6.27 10.88 -7.37
C VAL A 101 -7.54 10.96 -6.50
N GLN A 102 -8.12 12.14 -6.31
CA GLN A 102 -9.45 12.30 -5.69
C GLN A 102 -10.30 13.32 -6.44
N ALA A 103 -11.59 13.02 -6.58
CA ALA A 103 -12.64 13.86 -7.12
C ALA A 103 -13.98 13.27 -6.65
N TYR A 104 -14.48 13.71 -5.49
CA TYR A 104 -15.63 13.10 -4.82
C TYR A 104 -16.68 14.10 -4.37
N LEU A 105 -17.88 13.55 -4.19
CA LEU A 105 -19.00 14.12 -3.46
C LEU A 105 -19.13 13.35 -2.14
N GLN A 106 -19.33 14.05 -1.04
CA GLN A 106 -19.53 13.45 0.27
C GLN A 106 -20.73 14.07 0.98
N SER A 107 -21.57 13.25 1.60
CA SER A 107 -22.74 13.72 2.35
C SER A 107 -22.91 12.90 3.63
N ASP A 108 -23.22 13.57 4.73
CA ASP A 108 -23.64 12.92 5.96
C ASP A 108 -25.16 12.64 5.83
N VAL A 109 -25.50 11.44 5.36
CA VAL A 109 -26.90 11.02 5.09
C VAL A 109 -27.70 10.82 6.40
N SER A 110 -27.01 10.71 7.54
CA SER A 110 -27.58 10.83 8.88
C SER A 110 -26.49 11.24 9.89
N ASP A 111 -26.85 11.39 11.17
CA ASP A 111 -25.90 11.63 12.27
C ASP A 111 -24.85 10.51 12.43
N ARG A 112 -25.07 9.35 11.81
CA ARG A 112 -24.27 8.13 11.96
C ARG A 112 -23.84 7.51 10.64
N ALA A 113 -24.19 8.11 9.51
CA ALA A 113 -23.90 7.55 8.20
C ALA A 113 -23.37 8.62 7.25
N ARG A 114 -22.26 8.29 6.59
CA ARG A 114 -21.60 9.17 5.62
C ARG A 114 -21.38 8.42 4.32
N LEU A 115 -21.89 8.98 3.23
CA LEU A 115 -21.72 8.46 1.88
C LEU A 115 -20.68 9.29 1.13
N THR A 116 -19.74 8.62 0.45
CA THR A 116 -18.78 9.24 -0.47
C THR A 116 -18.93 8.59 -1.85
N LEU A 117 -19.07 9.39 -2.90
CA LEU A 117 -19.22 8.97 -4.29
C LEU A 117 -18.16 9.63 -5.17
N GLY A 118 -17.65 8.93 -6.17
CA GLY A 118 -16.65 9.44 -7.11
C GLY A 118 -15.28 8.81 -6.87
N ARG A 119 -14.22 9.57 -7.11
CA ARG A 119 -12.82 9.13 -6.96
C ARG A 119 -12.28 9.49 -5.59
N PHE A 120 -11.76 8.52 -4.87
CA PHE A 120 -11.22 8.71 -3.52
C PHE A 120 -10.11 7.72 -3.20
N THR A 121 -9.35 8.01 -2.15
CA THR A 121 -8.41 7.05 -1.56
C THR A 121 -9.06 6.30 -0.41
N MET A 122 -8.62 5.07 -0.17
CA MET A 122 -9.10 4.23 0.94
C MET A 122 -7.96 3.85 1.86
N ASN A 123 -8.22 3.88 3.16
CA ASN A 123 -7.27 3.44 4.18
C ASN A 123 -8.04 2.70 5.28
N ILE A 124 -8.14 1.38 5.16
CA ILE A 124 -9.00 0.54 6.00
C ILE A 124 -8.14 -0.35 6.89
N GLY A 125 -8.56 -0.49 8.14
CA GLY A 125 -7.95 -1.38 9.13
C GLY A 125 -6.46 -1.09 9.38
N SER A 126 -5.66 -2.16 9.40
CA SER A 126 -4.20 -2.12 9.58
C SER A 126 -3.44 -1.54 8.39
N ARG A 127 -4.13 -1.24 7.29
CA ARG A 127 -3.54 -0.81 6.01
C ARG A 127 -2.75 -1.92 5.29
N ARG A 128 -2.80 -3.17 5.78
CA ARG A 128 -2.12 -4.33 5.16
C ARG A 128 -2.78 -4.83 3.88
N LEU A 129 -4.09 -4.57 3.69
CA LEU A 129 -4.86 -4.99 2.52
C LEU A 129 -5.43 -3.81 1.70
N VAL A 130 -5.76 -2.69 2.34
CA VAL A 130 -6.31 -1.50 1.68
C VAL A 130 -5.70 -0.25 2.29
N SER A 131 -4.96 0.52 1.50
CA SER A 131 -4.24 1.68 2.02
C SER A 131 -4.04 2.79 0.99
N ARG A 132 -3.88 4.01 1.53
CA ARG A 132 -3.29 5.15 0.83
C ARG A 132 -1.79 5.15 1.09
N GLN A 133 -0.97 5.01 0.05
CA GLN A 133 0.49 4.88 0.23
C GLN A 133 1.10 6.23 0.59
N VAL A 134 1.93 6.23 1.62
CA VAL A 134 2.60 7.44 2.11
C VAL A 134 4.08 7.46 1.72
N PHE A 135 4.77 6.31 1.72
CA PHE A 135 6.18 6.25 1.34
C PHE A 135 6.38 6.32 -0.18
N ARG A 136 5.62 5.54 -0.96
CA ARG A 136 5.74 5.55 -2.43
C ARG A 136 5.44 6.93 -3.00
N ASN A 137 5.88 7.19 -4.23
CA ASN A 137 5.66 8.50 -4.83
C ASN A 137 4.23 8.69 -5.31
N SER A 138 3.63 7.66 -5.88
CA SER A 138 2.20 7.61 -6.17
C SER A 138 1.39 6.91 -5.05
N THR A 139 0.07 6.94 -5.16
CA THR A 139 -0.87 6.24 -4.27
C THR A 139 -1.91 5.45 -5.07
N ASN A 140 -2.56 4.49 -4.43
CA ASN A 140 -3.78 3.83 -4.92
C ASN A 140 -4.94 4.81 -4.77
N ALA A 141 -5.79 4.87 -5.78
CA ALA A 141 -7.07 5.52 -5.74
C ALA A 141 -8.12 4.64 -6.42
N PHE A 142 -9.38 4.93 -6.11
CA PHE A 142 -10.53 4.09 -6.39
C PHE A 142 -11.69 4.97 -6.82
N THR A 143 -12.50 4.49 -7.74
CA THR A 143 -13.72 5.20 -8.17
C THR A 143 -14.94 4.37 -7.86
N GLY A 144 -15.92 4.92 -7.13
CA GLY A 144 -17.14 4.21 -6.78
C GLY A 144 -17.89 4.85 -5.63
N ALA A 145 -18.36 4.01 -4.69
CA ALA A 145 -19.13 4.42 -3.52
C ALA A 145 -18.52 3.84 -2.23
N ARG A 146 -18.53 4.65 -1.17
CA ARG A 146 -18.15 4.23 0.20
C ARG A 146 -19.17 4.75 1.20
N LEU A 147 -19.68 3.87 2.04
CA LEU A 147 -20.56 4.17 3.16
C LEU A 147 -19.83 3.91 4.48
N GLU A 148 -19.70 4.94 5.30
CA GLU A 148 -19.13 4.86 6.64
C GLU A 148 -20.26 4.99 7.66
N LEU A 149 -20.39 4.00 8.53
CA LEU A 149 -21.41 3.89 9.56
C LEU A 149 -20.78 3.94 10.95
N LYS A 150 -21.48 4.53 11.92
CA LYS A 150 -21.08 4.55 13.33
C LYS A 150 -22.24 4.12 14.22
N SER A 151 -21.97 3.34 15.26
CA SER A 151 -22.96 3.00 16.29
C SER A 151 -22.93 4.02 17.43
N ARG A 152 -23.98 4.07 18.27
CA ARG A 152 -23.98 4.87 19.50
C ARG A 152 -22.93 4.40 20.51
N ALA A 153 -22.60 3.10 20.48
CA ALA A 153 -21.60 2.49 21.35
C ALA A 153 -20.15 2.72 20.88
N GLY A 154 -19.96 3.42 19.75
CA GLY A 154 -18.64 3.75 19.21
C GLY A 154 -18.08 2.72 18.23
N ASP A 155 -18.85 1.67 17.87
CA ASP A 155 -18.50 0.77 16.78
C ASP A 155 -18.59 1.49 15.44
N SER A 156 -17.91 0.96 14.43
CA SER A 156 -17.97 1.51 13.08
C SER A 156 -17.96 0.43 12.02
N ALA A 157 -18.62 0.69 10.89
CA ALA A 157 -18.53 -0.15 9.71
C ALA A 157 -18.18 0.70 8.49
N THR A 158 -17.38 0.15 7.58
CA THR A 158 -17.12 0.73 6.25
C THR A 158 -17.58 -0.29 5.22
N LEU A 159 -18.49 0.11 4.33
CA LEU A 159 -18.92 -0.67 3.18
C LEU A 159 -18.49 0.07 1.92
N PHE A 160 -18.01 -0.64 0.91
CA PHE A 160 -17.59 0.01 -0.33
C PHE A 160 -17.80 -0.89 -1.54
N TRP A 161 -18.04 -0.25 -2.69
CA TRP A 161 -17.94 -0.86 -4.01
C TRP A 161 -17.19 0.11 -4.92
N THR A 162 -16.09 -0.37 -5.52
CA THR A 162 -15.16 0.49 -6.24
C THR A 162 -14.53 -0.19 -7.44
N LEU A 163 -14.05 0.62 -8.37
CA LEU A 163 -13.14 0.28 -9.44
C LEU A 163 -11.75 0.79 -9.05
N PRO A 164 -10.79 -0.10 -8.75
CA PRO A 164 -9.40 0.28 -8.61
C PRO A 164 -8.84 0.88 -9.91
N GLN A 165 -7.94 1.84 -9.79
CA GLN A 165 -7.27 2.44 -10.94
C GLN A 165 -6.05 1.64 -11.38
N THR A 166 -5.97 1.45 -12.69
CA THR A 166 -4.74 1.04 -13.37
C THR A 166 -3.91 2.27 -13.64
N ARG A 167 -2.69 2.30 -13.11
CA ARG A 167 -1.79 3.43 -13.32
C ARG A 167 -1.20 3.45 -14.70
N LEU A 168 -1.14 4.63 -15.30
CA LEU A 168 -0.56 4.84 -16.62
C LEU A 168 0.45 6.00 -16.62
N PRO A 169 1.35 6.07 -17.61
CA PRO A 169 1.68 5.00 -18.56
C PRO A 169 2.37 3.82 -17.84
N ASP A 170 2.22 2.61 -18.34
CA ASP A 170 2.82 1.39 -17.77
C ASP A 170 4.03 0.89 -18.56
N ASP A 171 4.38 1.56 -19.67
CA ASP A 171 5.62 1.30 -20.41
C ASP A 171 6.82 2.07 -19.84
N ARG A 172 7.98 1.41 -19.86
CA ARG A 172 9.21 1.91 -19.24
C ARG A 172 9.65 3.27 -19.81
N ASP A 173 9.56 3.44 -21.13
CA ASP A 173 10.09 4.62 -21.81
C ASP A 173 9.26 5.87 -21.48
N ALA A 174 7.93 5.74 -21.43
CA ALA A 174 7.04 6.83 -21.04
C ALA A 174 7.17 7.16 -19.54
N ILE A 175 7.35 6.16 -18.68
CA ILE A 175 7.63 6.35 -17.24
C ILE A 175 8.93 7.14 -17.06
N GLN A 176 10.00 6.79 -17.78
CA GLN A 176 11.30 7.49 -17.69
C GLN A 176 11.22 8.95 -18.15
N ARG A 177 10.34 9.26 -19.10
CA ARG A 177 10.11 10.62 -19.58
C ARG A 177 9.07 11.39 -18.74
N ALA A 178 8.57 10.81 -17.65
CA ALA A 178 7.47 11.36 -16.84
C ALA A 178 6.28 11.82 -17.70
N ARG A 179 5.92 11.02 -18.71
CA ARG A 179 4.80 11.31 -19.61
C ARG A 179 3.50 11.35 -18.80
N VAL A 180 2.70 12.39 -19.06
CA VAL A 180 1.37 12.52 -18.48
C VAL A 180 0.42 11.61 -19.25
N GLU A 181 -0.13 10.62 -18.56
CA GLU A 181 -1.25 9.81 -19.02
C GLU A 181 -2.10 9.45 -17.80
N LEU A 182 -3.37 9.83 -17.82
CA LEU A 182 -4.24 9.64 -16.67
C LEU A 182 -4.53 8.16 -16.43
N ASP A 183 -4.55 7.78 -15.16
CA ASP A 183 -4.95 6.45 -14.71
C ASP A 183 -6.38 6.13 -15.18
N ARG A 184 -6.66 4.85 -15.43
CA ARG A 184 -7.96 4.39 -15.92
C ARG A 184 -8.62 3.37 -15.01
N GLU A 185 -9.93 3.48 -14.90
CA GLU A 185 -10.80 2.46 -14.33
C GLU A 185 -11.37 1.55 -15.41
N ARG A 186 -11.68 0.32 -15.01
CA ARG A 186 -12.38 -0.62 -15.88
C ARG A 186 -13.38 -1.43 -15.08
N LEU A 187 -14.53 -1.70 -15.69
CA LEU A 187 -15.57 -2.57 -15.09
C LEU A 187 -15.08 -4.02 -14.89
N GLY A 188 -14.06 -4.43 -15.66
CA GLY A 188 -13.38 -5.71 -15.50
C GLY A 188 -12.50 -5.79 -14.26
N LEU A 189 -12.32 -4.72 -13.47
CA LEU A 189 -11.59 -4.75 -12.21
C LEU A 189 -12.44 -4.06 -11.14
N GLN A 190 -13.04 -4.86 -10.26
CA GLN A 190 -13.89 -4.40 -9.18
C GLN A 190 -13.33 -4.83 -7.83
N PHE A 191 -13.43 -3.95 -6.85
CA PHE A 191 -13.04 -4.20 -5.48
C PHE A 191 -14.13 -3.69 -4.55
N PHE A 192 -14.72 -4.59 -3.77
CA PHE A 192 -15.81 -4.28 -2.87
C PHE A 192 -15.74 -5.11 -1.60
N GLY A 193 -16.41 -4.65 -0.56
CA GLY A 193 -16.41 -5.36 0.71
C GLY A 193 -16.85 -4.53 1.89
N ALA A 194 -16.62 -5.09 3.08
CA ALA A 194 -16.95 -4.46 4.34
C ALA A 194 -15.87 -4.69 5.39
N SER A 195 -15.68 -3.71 6.29
CA SER A 195 -14.91 -3.85 7.54
C SER A 195 -15.77 -3.33 8.69
N VAL A 196 -15.80 -4.08 9.79
CA VAL A 196 -16.53 -3.73 11.02
C VAL A 196 -15.52 -3.71 12.17
N VAL A 197 -15.55 -2.63 12.95
CA VAL A 197 -14.67 -2.40 14.10
C VAL A 197 -15.53 -2.24 15.34
N SER A 198 -15.25 -3.02 16.37
CA SER A 198 -15.93 -2.98 17.67
C SER A 198 -14.93 -3.00 18.82
N ARG A 199 -15.36 -2.54 20.00
CA ARG A 199 -14.55 -2.48 21.22
C ARG A 199 -15.24 -3.19 22.39
N PRO A 200 -15.47 -4.51 22.31
CA PRO A 200 -16.25 -5.23 23.31
C PRO A 200 -15.52 -5.36 24.66
N LEU A 201 -14.20 -5.16 24.69
CA LEU A 201 -13.36 -5.28 25.89
C LEU A 201 -12.58 -3.97 26.12
N ALA A 202 -12.37 -3.62 27.39
CA ALA A 202 -11.65 -2.40 27.74
C ALA A 202 -10.24 -2.37 27.13
N GLY A 203 -9.98 -1.35 26.30
CA GLY A 203 -8.69 -1.14 25.65
C GLY A 203 -8.33 -2.15 24.55
N THR A 204 -9.25 -3.02 24.13
CA THR A 204 -9.02 -3.97 23.04
C THR A 204 -10.06 -3.78 21.95
N THR A 205 -9.59 -3.71 20.71
CA THR A 205 -10.42 -3.52 19.52
C THR A 205 -10.41 -4.78 18.68
N ILE A 206 -11.59 -5.17 18.19
CA ILE A 206 -11.77 -6.25 17.23
C ILE A 206 -12.19 -5.63 15.90
N GLU A 207 -11.56 -6.06 14.83
CA GLU A 207 -11.94 -5.76 13.46
C GLU A 207 -12.19 -7.06 12.72
N ALA A 208 -13.31 -7.16 12.00
CA ALA A 208 -13.59 -8.24 11.07
C ALA A 208 -13.89 -7.64 9.70
N TYR A 209 -13.38 -8.27 8.64
CA TYR A 209 -13.57 -7.77 7.28
C TYR A 209 -13.77 -8.90 6.28
N LEU A 210 -14.42 -8.54 5.17
CA LEU A 210 -14.59 -9.38 4.00
C LEU A 210 -14.40 -8.50 2.77
N TYR A 211 -13.40 -8.83 1.96
CA TYR A 211 -13.15 -8.16 0.68
C TYR A 211 -13.32 -9.11 -0.50
N ARG A 212 -13.74 -8.56 -1.63
CA ARG A 212 -13.86 -9.25 -2.92
C ARG A 212 -13.13 -8.46 -3.99
N LEU A 213 -12.14 -9.08 -4.63
CA LEU A 213 -11.48 -8.58 -5.82
C LEU A 213 -11.96 -9.40 -7.02
N ALA A 214 -12.66 -8.76 -7.96
CA ALA A 214 -13.10 -9.36 -9.21
C ALA A 214 -12.39 -8.71 -10.39
N GLU A 215 -11.38 -9.39 -10.90
CA GLU A 215 -10.63 -9.06 -12.10
C GLU A 215 -11.08 -10.00 -13.23
N HIS A 216 -11.29 -9.45 -14.42
CA HIS A 216 -11.62 -10.16 -15.64
C HIS A 216 -10.55 -9.86 -16.68
N ASP A 217 -9.97 -10.94 -17.18
CA ASP A 217 -9.03 -10.90 -18.28
C ASP A 217 -9.70 -10.47 -19.60
N ALA A 218 -8.96 -9.80 -20.48
CA ALA A 218 -9.48 -9.38 -21.79
C ALA A 218 -8.38 -9.41 -22.87
N PRO A 219 -8.71 -9.59 -24.16
CA PRO A 219 -7.72 -9.66 -25.24
C PRO A 219 -6.77 -8.46 -25.31
N THR A 220 -7.24 -7.28 -24.90
CA THR A 220 -6.46 -6.03 -24.91
C THR A 220 -5.71 -5.76 -23.61
N ILE A 221 -6.00 -6.49 -22.52
CA ILE A 221 -5.39 -6.30 -21.21
C ILE A 221 -5.27 -7.69 -20.56
N GLN A 222 -4.11 -8.32 -20.71
CA GLN A 222 -3.85 -9.60 -20.07
C GLN A 222 -3.66 -9.42 -18.55
N THR A 223 -4.39 -10.20 -17.77
CA THR A 223 -4.35 -10.19 -16.31
C THR A 223 -4.28 -11.63 -15.80
N ARG A 224 -4.34 -11.80 -14.47
CA ARG A 224 -4.40 -13.12 -13.86
C ARG A 224 -5.84 -13.57 -13.57
N ASP A 225 -6.85 -12.86 -14.09
CA ASP A 225 -8.29 -13.16 -13.88
C ASP A 225 -8.61 -13.43 -12.40
N ARG A 226 -8.07 -12.60 -11.50
CA ARG A 226 -8.18 -12.77 -10.05
C ARG A 226 -9.63 -12.65 -9.58
N ARG A 227 -10.17 -13.72 -9.01
CA ARG A 227 -11.50 -13.74 -8.38
C ARG A 227 -11.37 -14.16 -6.92
N LEU A 228 -10.97 -13.21 -6.08
CA LEU A 228 -10.56 -13.49 -4.70
C LEU A 228 -11.61 -13.01 -3.69
N TRP A 229 -11.98 -13.88 -2.76
CA TRP A 229 -12.59 -13.50 -1.48
C TRP A 229 -11.54 -13.48 -0.39
N THR A 230 -11.57 -12.49 0.49
CA THR A 230 -10.58 -12.30 1.57
C THR A 230 -11.28 -11.98 2.89
N PRO A 231 -11.86 -12.97 3.59
CA PRO A 231 -12.24 -12.82 4.99
C PRO A 231 -11.00 -12.68 5.88
N GLY A 232 -11.09 -11.83 6.90
CA GLY A 232 -10.06 -11.72 7.91
C GLY A 232 -10.54 -11.10 9.21
N VAL A 233 -9.70 -11.24 10.22
CA VAL A 233 -9.95 -10.76 11.58
C VAL A 233 -8.69 -10.15 12.14
N ARG A 234 -8.85 -9.11 12.95
CA ARG A 234 -7.77 -8.43 13.65
C ARG A 234 -8.19 -8.11 15.07
N LEU A 235 -7.32 -8.40 16.02
CA LEU A 235 -7.46 -8.08 17.43
C LEU A 235 -6.26 -7.23 17.83
N TYR A 236 -6.49 -6.07 18.40
CA TYR A 236 -5.38 -5.21 18.80
C TYR A 236 -5.67 -4.33 20.01
N ARG A 237 -4.59 -3.97 20.69
CA ARG A 237 -4.53 -2.92 21.70
C ARG A 237 -3.46 -1.93 21.24
N ALA A 238 -3.82 -0.66 21.13
CA ALA A 238 -2.87 0.36 20.67
C ALA A 238 -1.76 0.61 21.71
N PRO A 239 -0.53 0.95 21.26
CA PRO A 239 0.55 1.41 22.13
C PRO A 239 0.11 2.56 23.02
N ALA A 240 0.45 2.47 24.31
CA ALA A 240 0.21 3.52 25.29
C ALA A 240 1.36 3.58 26.29
N ARG A 241 1.67 4.78 26.79
CA ARG A 241 2.80 5.00 27.70
C ARG A 241 2.69 4.15 28.97
N GLY A 242 3.75 3.42 29.29
CA GLY A 242 3.83 2.51 30.42
C GLY A 242 2.96 1.25 30.28
N LYS A 243 2.56 0.90 29.05
CA LYS A 243 1.66 -0.23 28.79
C LYS A 243 2.24 -1.16 27.74
N THR A 244 1.86 -2.44 27.88
CA THR A 244 2.02 -3.45 26.84
C THR A 244 0.87 -3.35 25.86
N ASP A 245 1.21 -3.44 24.60
CA ASP A 245 0.32 -3.41 23.45
C ASP A 245 0.54 -4.64 22.59
N PHE A 246 -0.42 -4.96 21.74
CA PHE A 246 -0.34 -6.14 20.89
C PHE A 246 -1.26 -6.01 19.69
N GLU A 247 -0.95 -6.79 18.66
CA GLU A 247 -1.79 -6.93 17.48
C GLU A 247 -1.69 -8.36 16.94
N ILE A 248 -2.83 -8.94 16.58
CA ILE A 248 -2.92 -10.20 15.85
C ILE A 248 -3.86 -9.97 14.68
N GLU A 249 -3.43 -10.29 13.46
CA GLU A 249 -4.26 -10.21 12.26
C GLU A 249 -4.06 -11.47 11.41
N ALA A 250 -5.15 -12.01 10.87
CA ALA A 250 -5.07 -13.09 9.89
C ALA A 250 -6.16 -12.94 8.83
N ALA A 251 -5.84 -13.33 7.60
CA ALA A 251 -6.80 -13.43 6.52
C ALA A 251 -6.53 -14.66 5.64
N TRP A 252 -7.60 -15.18 5.07
CA TRP A 252 -7.56 -16.29 4.12
C TRP A 252 -8.14 -15.84 2.78
N GLN A 253 -7.59 -16.34 1.69
CA GLN A 253 -7.98 -16.06 0.32
C GLN A 253 -8.48 -17.34 -0.34
N THR A 254 -9.65 -17.23 -0.96
CA THR A 254 -10.29 -18.29 -1.75
C THR A 254 -10.88 -17.73 -3.05
N GLY A 255 -11.32 -18.61 -3.95
CA GLY A 255 -11.83 -18.28 -5.27
C GLY A 255 -10.92 -18.82 -6.37
N THR A 256 -10.72 -18.06 -7.46
CA THR A 256 -9.91 -18.52 -8.60
C THR A 256 -8.90 -17.47 -9.07
N ILE A 257 -7.83 -17.95 -9.72
CA ILE A 257 -6.79 -17.12 -10.33
C ILE A 257 -6.05 -17.91 -11.41
N ARG A 258 -5.50 -17.23 -12.40
CA ARG A 258 -4.54 -17.81 -13.35
C ARG A 258 -3.10 -17.64 -12.89
N ARG A 259 -2.22 -18.55 -13.30
CA ARG A 259 -0.85 -18.61 -12.80
C ARG A 259 0.00 -17.42 -13.29
N SER A 260 -0.29 -16.91 -14.47
CA SER A 260 0.43 -15.85 -15.16
C SER A 260 -0.52 -14.93 -15.93
N THR A 261 0.04 -13.89 -16.53
CA THR A 261 -0.65 -12.98 -17.46
C THR A 261 -0.40 -13.37 -18.92
N ARG A 262 0.11 -14.58 -19.18
CA ARG A 262 0.40 -14.98 -20.56
C ARG A 262 -0.92 -15.23 -21.31
N PRO A 263 -1.02 -14.87 -22.59
CA PRO A 263 -2.26 -15.06 -23.36
C PRO A 263 -2.71 -16.53 -23.48
N ASP A 264 -1.76 -17.47 -23.39
CA ASP A 264 -1.99 -18.91 -23.44
C ASP A 264 -2.40 -19.51 -22.08
N ASP A 265 -2.32 -18.73 -20.99
CA ASP A 265 -2.75 -19.14 -19.66
C ASP A 265 -4.24 -18.82 -19.46
N THR A 266 -5.08 -19.83 -19.74
CA THR A 266 -6.54 -19.76 -19.61
C THR A 266 -7.08 -20.66 -18.51
N ILE A 267 -6.21 -21.24 -17.68
CA ILE A 267 -6.59 -22.21 -16.65
C ILE A 267 -6.80 -21.49 -15.32
N ASP A 268 -8.05 -21.47 -14.86
CA ASP A 268 -8.40 -20.98 -13.53
C ASP A 268 -8.02 -22.02 -12.47
N LEU A 269 -7.13 -21.62 -11.54
CA LEU A 269 -6.71 -22.43 -10.41
C LEU A 269 -7.51 -22.02 -9.16
N PRO A 270 -8.01 -22.97 -8.35
CA PRO A 270 -8.58 -22.66 -7.04
C PRO A 270 -7.52 -22.03 -6.13
N VAL A 271 -7.92 -21.01 -5.38
CA VAL A 271 -7.06 -20.29 -4.44
C VAL A 271 -7.22 -20.83 -3.03
N SER A 272 -6.09 -21.08 -2.37
CA SER A 272 -6.01 -21.27 -0.92
C SER A 272 -4.73 -20.62 -0.41
N ALA A 273 -4.81 -19.33 -0.13
CA ALA A 273 -3.67 -18.52 0.29
C ALA A 273 -4.01 -17.76 1.58
N TRP A 274 -3.06 -17.44 2.43
CA TRP A 274 -3.34 -16.77 3.70
C TRP A 274 -2.15 -15.95 4.17
N PHE A 275 -2.42 -15.05 5.10
CA PHE A 275 -1.37 -14.43 5.91
C PHE A 275 -1.78 -14.38 7.38
N ALA A 276 -0.77 -14.29 8.24
CA ALA A 276 -0.91 -14.01 9.65
C ALA A 276 0.17 -13.02 10.08
N HIS A 277 -0.20 -12.14 11.00
CA HIS A 277 0.67 -11.17 11.66
C HIS A 277 0.44 -11.24 13.16
N ALA A 278 1.53 -11.16 13.93
CA ALA A 278 1.49 -10.98 15.37
C ALA A 278 2.55 -9.96 15.80
N ASP A 279 2.17 -9.02 16.65
CA ASP A 279 3.05 -8.03 17.29
C ASP A 279 2.74 -8.01 18.78
N ILE A 280 3.80 -7.96 19.59
CA ILE A 280 3.73 -7.60 21.01
C ILE A 280 4.76 -6.53 21.30
N GLY A 281 4.32 -5.45 21.95
CA GLY A 281 5.17 -4.31 22.26
C GLY A 281 5.00 -3.82 23.68
N HIS A 282 6.03 -3.18 24.21
CA HIS A 282 5.95 -2.43 25.47
C HIS A 282 6.50 -1.03 25.29
N SER A 283 5.67 -0.03 25.60
CA SER A 283 6.05 1.38 25.58
C SER A 283 6.45 1.84 26.99
N PHE A 284 7.72 2.12 27.22
CA PHE A 284 8.21 2.47 28.55
C PHE A 284 7.77 3.88 28.98
N ALA A 285 7.55 4.07 30.28
CA ALA A 285 7.29 5.39 30.84
C ALA A 285 8.62 6.16 30.99
N GLY A 286 8.88 7.14 30.11
CA GLY A 286 10.10 7.95 30.18
C GLY A 286 10.06 9.16 29.25
N ARG A 287 11.08 10.01 29.30
CA ARG A 287 11.17 11.22 28.44
C ARG A 287 11.22 10.88 26.95
N TRP A 288 11.84 9.76 26.58
CA TRP A 288 11.90 9.28 25.19
C TRP A 288 10.81 8.27 24.82
N ALA A 289 10.09 7.77 25.83
CA ALA A 289 9.06 6.74 25.74
C ALA A 289 9.38 5.66 24.68
N PRO A 290 10.53 4.95 24.81
CA PRO A 290 10.90 3.94 23.82
C PRO A 290 9.82 2.85 23.79
N ARG A 291 9.55 2.32 22.59
CA ARG A 291 8.74 1.12 22.40
C ARG A 291 9.65 0.02 21.88
N LEU A 292 9.71 -1.09 22.60
CA LEU A 292 10.36 -2.32 22.13
C LEU A 292 9.28 -3.31 21.73
N ALA A 293 9.41 -3.90 20.55
CA ALA A 293 8.43 -4.83 20.02
C ALA A 293 9.08 -6.03 19.33
N LEU A 294 8.37 -7.15 19.39
CA LEU A 294 8.62 -8.34 18.60
C LEU A 294 7.45 -8.55 17.65
N GLN A 295 7.76 -8.78 16.38
CA GLN A 295 6.77 -8.98 15.32
C GLN A 295 7.05 -10.28 14.59
N ALA A 296 6.00 -10.99 14.17
CA ALA A 296 6.10 -12.18 13.34
C ALA A 296 5.10 -12.06 12.19
N ASP A 297 5.58 -12.32 10.98
CA ASP A 297 4.79 -12.26 9.76
C ASP A 297 4.94 -13.55 8.97
N VAL A 298 3.81 -14.12 8.57
CA VAL A 298 3.74 -15.26 7.66
C VAL A 298 2.76 -14.95 6.54
N ALA A 299 3.18 -15.16 5.30
CA ALA A 299 2.33 -15.10 4.12
C ALA A 299 2.64 -16.31 3.24
N SER A 300 1.60 -17.07 2.88
CA SER A 300 1.76 -18.29 2.11
C SER A 300 2.42 -18.03 0.74
N GLY A 301 3.20 -19.01 0.29
CA GLY A 301 3.83 -19.04 -1.03
C GLY A 301 3.22 -20.12 -1.90
N ASP A 302 3.46 -20.03 -3.20
CA ASP A 302 2.93 -20.99 -4.18
C ASP A 302 3.85 -22.20 -4.36
N GLY A 303 3.34 -23.25 -4.99
CA GLY A 303 4.11 -24.45 -5.31
C GLY A 303 3.62 -25.13 -6.59
N PRO A 304 4.27 -26.24 -6.99
CA PRO A 304 3.72 -27.10 -8.03
C PRO A 304 2.36 -27.66 -7.56
N GLY A 305 1.41 -27.81 -8.50
CA GLY A 305 0.08 -28.33 -8.21
C GLY A 305 -1.01 -27.67 -9.04
N GLY A 306 -2.24 -28.18 -8.83
CA GLY A 306 -3.46 -27.70 -9.46
C GLY A 306 -4.17 -26.57 -8.71
N ASP A 307 -3.57 -26.01 -7.65
CA ASP A 307 -4.07 -24.89 -6.86
C ASP A 307 -3.06 -23.73 -6.84
N TYR A 308 -3.50 -22.57 -6.35
CA TYR A 308 -2.67 -21.38 -6.18
C TYR A 308 -2.64 -20.93 -4.71
N ARG A 309 -1.45 -20.89 -4.12
CA ARG A 309 -1.29 -20.66 -2.67
C ARG A 309 -0.54 -19.40 -2.29
N ARG A 310 -0.02 -18.63 -3.24
CA ARG A 310 0.68 -17.37 -2.92
C ARG A 310 -0.31 -16.27 -2.58
N PHE A 311 -0.15 -15.66 -1.41
CA PHE A 311 -1.02 -14.57 -0.94
C PHE A 311 -0.92 -13.32 -1.84
N ASP A 312 -2.07 -12.73 -2.18
CA ASP A 312 -2.17 -11.43 -2.87
C ASP A 312 -2.43 -10.32 -1.83
N PRO A 313 -1.52 -9.34 -1.67
CA PRO A 313 -1.65 -8.27 -0.67
C PRO A 313 -2.69 -7.20 -1.04
N LEU A 314 -3.43 -7.39 -2.14
CA LEU A 314 -4.43 -6.47 -2.68
C LEU A 314 -3.84 -5.07 -2.90
N PHE A 315 -4.33 -4.08 -2.16
CA PHE A 315 -3.95 -2.67 -2.25
C PHE A 315 -3.22 -2.18 -0.99
N GLY A 316 -2.60 -3.12 -0.28
CA GLY A 316 -1.92 -2.92 0.99
C GLY A 316 -0.62 -2.13 0.93
N ALA A 317 -0.36 -1.37 1.99
CA ALA A 317 0.92 -0.70 2.19
C ALA A 317 1.88 -1.67 2.88
N ARG A 318 3.17 -1.53 2.58
CA ARG A 318 4.23 -2.38 3.14
C ARG A 318 5.32 -1.59 3.88
N ALA A 319 5.39 -0.27 3.62
CA ALA A 319 6.52 0.53 4.09
C ALA A 319 6.62 0.69 5.61
N PHE A 320 5.48 0.63 6.32
CA PHE A 320 5.45 0.79 7.76
C PHE A 320 5.85 -0.48 8.51
N GLU A 321 5.82 -1.64 7.84
CA GLU A 321 6.04 -2.95 8.46
C GLU A 321 7.33 -3.61 7.97
N PHE A 322 7.71 -3.42 6.70
CA PHE A 322 8.88 -4.08 6.12
C PHE A 322 9.98 -3.10 5.66
N GLY A 323 9.93 -1.86 6.14
CA GLY A 323 10.91 -0.84 5.78
C GLY A 323 10.67 -0.18 4.42
N PRO A 324 11.65 0.55 3.88
CA PRO A 324 11.49 1.38 2.69
C PRO A 324 10.92 0.65 1.46
N THR A 325 10.20 1.40 0.62
CA THR A 325 9.75 0.92 -0.70
C THR A 325 10.45 1.70 -1.80
N SER A 326 9.90 1.81 -3.03
CA SER A 326 10.62 2.39 -4.17
C SER A 326 11.82 1.53 -4.60
N LEU A 327 13.03 2.08 -4.74
CA LEU A 327 14.20 1.37 -5.26
C LEU A 327 14.57 0.14 -4.41
N TYR A 328 14.33 0.19 -3.09
CA TYR A 328 14.46 -0.96 -2.20
C TYR A 328 13.25 -1.90 -2.35
N GLY A 329 12.42 -2.08 -1.32
CA GLY A 329 11.20 -2.86 -1.42
C GLY A 329 11.42 -4.34 -1.71
N ALA A 330 12.38 -4.99 -1.07
CA ALA A 330 12.62 -6.43 -1.16
C ALA A 330 11.46 -7.26 -0.59
N VAL A 331 10.85 -6.78 0.50
CA VAL A 331 9.93 -7.56 1.34
C VAL A 331 8.47 -7.09 1.21
N SER A 332 7.56 -8.05 1.20
CA SER A 332 6.11 -7.93 0.98
C SER A 332 5.42 -9.15 1.56
N ARG A 333 4.12 -9.03 1.85
CA ARG A 333 3.24 -10.11 2.32
C ARG A 333 2.93 -11.10 1.19
N ALA A 334 3.92 -11.82 0.70
CA ALA A 334 3.75 -12.91 -0.26
C ALA A 334 4.97 -13.84 -0.21
N ASN A 335 4.75 -15.12 0.06
CA ASN A 335 5.82 -16.10 0.25
C ASN A 335 6.89 -15.65 1.26
N LEU A 336 6.46 -15.37 2.49
CA LEU A 336 7.29 -14.80 3.55
C LEU A 336 7.05 -15.53 4.87
N ILE A 337 8.12 -15.80 5.59
CA ILE A 337 8.15 -16.06 7.03
C ILE A 337 9.22 -15.13 7.59
N SER A 338 8.90 -14.35 8.61
CA SER A 338 9.89 -13.47 9.25
C SER A 338 9.54 -13.19 10.70
N VAL A 339 10.57 -12.82 11.46
CA VAL A 339 10.45 -12.27 12.81
C VAL A 339 11.24 -10.97 12.83
N GLU A 340 10.73 -9.93 13.50
CA GLU A 340 11.41 -8.65 13.66
C GLU A 340 11.52 -8.27 15.13
N ALA A 341 12.70 -7.81 15.53
CA ALA A 341 12.87 -7.04 16.75
C ALA A 341 12.97 -5.55 16.38
N ARG A 342 12.13 -4.73 17.00
CA ARG A 342 11.95 -3.32 16.65
C ARG A 342 12.07 -2.44 17.89
N ALA A 343 12.84 -1.37 17.75
CA ALA A 343 12.92 -0.31 18.76
C ALA A 343 12.50 1.02 18.14
N GLU A 344 11.53 1.68 18.75
CA GLU A 344 11.01 2.99 18.32
C GLU A 344 11.19 4.01 19.44
N VAL A 345 11.44 5.27 19.09
CA VAL A 345 11.58 6.37 20.05
C VAL A 345 10.87 7.62 19.57
N THR A 346 10.32 8.39 20.51
CA THR A 346 9.79 9.74 20.26
C THR A 346 10.34 10.70 21.32
N PRO A 347 11.62 11.13 21.21
CA PRO A 347 12.28 11.94 22.24
C PRO A 347 11.64 13.30 22.51
N SER A 348 10.93 13.85 21.52
CA SER A 348 10.24 15.13 21.60
C SER A 348 9.18 15.23 20.50
N PRO A 349 8.28 16.24 20.52
CA PRO A 349 7.38 16.50 19.40
C PRO A 349 8.06 16.81 18.05
N ARG A 350 9.38 17.03 18.04
CA ARG A 350 10.16 17.29 16.82
C ARG A 350 10.97 16.11 16.32
N TRP A 351 11.05 14.99 17.05
CA TRP A 351 11.87 13.85 16.68
C TRP A 351 11.11 12.54 16.85
N ASP A 352 11.19 11.68 15.85
CA ASP A 352 10.96 10.24 16.02
C ASP A 352 11.99 9.45 15.24
N GLY A 353 12.14 8.19 15.63
CA GLY A 353 12.89 7.24 14.83
C GLY A 353 12.62 5.80 15.25
N TYR A 354 13.12 4.89 14.44
CA TYR A 354 13.14 3.48 14.76
C TYR A 354 14.35 2.78 14.15
N VAL A 355 14.68 1.62 14.70
CA VAL A 355 15.57 0.62 14.12
C VAL A 355 14.92 -0.75 14.26
N ALA A 356 15.13 -1.60 13.27
CA ALA A 356 14.57 -2.95 13.19
C ALA A 356 15.60 -3.92 12.64
N VAL A 357 15.56 -5.17 13.11
CA VAL A 357 16.29 -6.30 12.54
C VAL A 357 15.30 -7.44 12.26
N ARG A 358 15.33 -7.96 11.04
CA ARG A 358 14.36 -8.92 10.53
C ARG A 358 15.01 -10.02 9.70
N PRO A 359 15.22 -11.22 10.26
CA PRO A 359 15.49 -12.42 9.47
C PRO A 359 14.31 -12.80 8.55
N LEU A 360 14.61 -13.25 7.34
CA LEU A 360 13.67 -13.44 6.24
C LEU A 360 13.79 -14.86 5.65
N TRP A 361 12.66 -15.57 5.59
CA TRP A 361 12.54 -16.87 4.93
C TRP A 361 11.37 -16.90 3.96
N LEU A 362 11.43 -17.84 3.02
CA LEU A 362 10.32 -18.19 2.13
C LEU A 362 9.39 -19.19 2.82
N ALA A 363 8.07 -18.97 2.68
CA ALA A 363 7.07 -19.95 3.09
C ALA A 363 7.09 -21.20 2.18
N ALA A 364 7.43 -21.02 0.90
CA ALA A 364 7.59 -22.05 -0.11
C ALA A 364 8.90 -21.82 -0.89
N ALA A 365 9.83 -22.78 -0.81
CA ALA A 365 11.17 -22.67 -1.40
C ALA A 365 11.17 -22.57 -2.94
N GLY A 366 10.14 -23.12 -3.59
CA GLY A 366 9.99 -23.16 -5.05
C GLY A 366 9.42 -21.88 -5.69
N ASP A 367 8.93 -20.96 -4.86
CA ASP A 367 8.26 -19.74 -5.31
C ASP A 367 9.19 -18.53 -5.20
N SER A 368 8.83 -17.44 -5.87
CA SER A 368 9.60 -16.19 -5.82
C SER A 368 9.63 -15.67 -4.38
N PHE A 369 10.80 -15.24 -3.89
CA PHE A 369 10.87 -14.55 -2.61
C PHE A 369 10.21 -13.19 -2.74
N SER A 370 9.06 -13.03 -2.09
CA SER A 370 8.41 -11.72 -1.98
C SER A 370 8.31 -10.98 -3.33
N GLY A 371 8.52 -9.67 -3.36
CA GLY A 371 8.49 -8.85 -4.58
C GLY A 371 9.80 -8.83 -5.38
N THR A 372 10.76 -9.71 -5.11
CA THR A 372 12.11 -9.65 -5.72
C THR A 372 12.18 -10.22 -7.14
N GLY A 373 11.30 -11.17 -7.46
CA GLY A 373 11.40 -11.96 -8.69
C GLY A 373 12.46 -13.07 -8.65
N VAL A 374 13.28 -13.15 -7.58
CA VAL A 374 14.25 -14.24 -7.40
C VAL A 374 13.50 -15.51 -7.03
N ARG A 375 13.75 -16.59 -7.78
CA ARG A 375 13.02 -17.85 -7.70
C ARG A 375 13.95 -19.03 -8.00
N ASP A 376 13.76 -20.12 -7.25
CA ASP A 376 14.36 -21.43 -7.56
C ASP A 376 13.24 -22.49 -7.59
N PRO A 377 12.67 -22.84 -8.76
CA PRO A 377 11.60 -23.83 -8.84
C PRO A 377 11.96 -25.21 -8.26
N GLY A 378 13.25 -25.58 -8.22
CA GLY A 378 13.71 -26.83 -7.65
C GLY A 378 13.82 -26.82 -6.11
N GLY A 379 13.77 -25.64 -5.48
CA GLY A 379 13.87 -25.48 -4.03
C GLY A 379 15.24 -25.80 -3.41
N THR A 380 16.28 -25.95 -4.23
CA THR A 380 17.65 -26.33 -3.85
C THR A 380 18.44 -25.19 -3.19
N ALA A 381 18.05 -23.95 -3.45
CA ALA A 381 18.59 -22.75 -2.82
C ALA A 381 18.15 -22.61 -1.35
N GLY A 382 17.22 -23.44 -0.89
CA GLY A 382 16.68 -23.41 0.46
C GLY A 382 15.63 -22.31 0.65
N ARG A 383 15.40 -21.89 1.91
CA ARG A 383 14.35 -20.90 2.24
C ARG A 383 14.88 -19.59 2.80
N TYR A 384 16.14 -19.53 3.22
CA TYR A 384 16.66 -18.35 3.91
C TYR A 384 17.05 -17.27 2.89
N ALA A 385 16.24 -16.21 2.83
CA ALA A 385 16.45 -15.07 1.94
C ALA A 385 17.53 -14.13 2.46
N GLY A 386 17.67 -14.00 3.78
CA GLY A 386 18.66 -13.13 4.39
C GLY A 386 18.18 -12.50 5.69
N THR A 387 18.90 -11.47 6.14
CA THR A 387 18.50 -10.64 7.27
C THR A 387 18.48 -9.19 6.83
N GLN A 388 17.39 -8.49 7.11
CA GLN A 388 17.28 -7.06 6.90
C GLN A 388 17.57 -6.31 8.21
N ILE A 389 18.32 -5.22 8.13
CA ILE A 389 18.38 -4.19 9.17
C ILE A 389 17.90 -2.89 8.55
N ASP A 390 16.86 -2.26 9.10
CA ASP A 390 16.41 -0.96 8.61
C ASP A 390 16.11 0.02 9.74
N GLY A 391 16.19 1.31 9.40
CA GLY A 391 15.93 2.37 10.36
C GLY A 391 15.55 3.67 9.68
N ARG A 392 14.91 4.53 10.46
CA ARG A 392 14.52 5.87 10.02
C ARG A 392 14.63 6.84 11.19
N VAL A 393 15.04 8.06 10.89
CA VAL A 393 14.90 9.21 11.79
C VAL A 393 14.14 10.32 11.06
N ARG A 394 13.24 11.00 11.77
CA ARG A 394 12.52 12.18 11.29
C ARG A 394 12.71 13.34 12.22
N TYR A 395 12.86 14.52 11.63
CA TYR A 395 12.96 15.79 12.32
C TYR A 395 11.96 16.81 11.76
N TRP A 396 11.19 17.45 12.61
CA TRP A 396 10.33 18.57 12.22
C TRP A 396 11.06 19.89 12.42
N LEU A 397 11.56 20.45 11.32
CA LEU A 397 12.15 21.80 11.25
C LEU A 397 11.12 22.83 11.72
N VAL A 398 9.90 22.72 11.20
CA VAL A 398 8.74 23.49 11.62
C VAL A 398 7.60 22.49 11.86
N PRO A 399 7.11 22.34 13.11
CA PRO A 399 6.02 21.41 13.40
C PRO A 399 4.86 21.60 12.43
N LYS A 400 4.32 20.48 11.91
CA LYS A 400 3.23 20.42 10.91
C LYS A 400 3.54 20.96 9.50
N HIS A 401 4.57 21.79 9.32
CA HIS A 401 4.85 22.46 8.05
C HIS A 401 6.10 21.97 7.32
N ALA A 402 7.18 21.62 8.03
CA ALA A 402 8.43 21.24 7.40
C ALA A 402 9.09 20.06 8.15
N ARG A 403 9.36 18.98 7.43
CA ARG A 403 9.94 17.76 8.00
C ARG A 403 11.05 17.21 7.12
N VAL A 404 12.16 16.84 7.74
CA VAL A 404 13.23 16.05 7.12
C VAL A 404 13.11 14.61 7.63
N ALA A 405 13.30 13.64 6.73
CA ALA A 405 13.40 12.23 7.07
C ALA A 405 14.64 11.63 6.40
N ALA A 406 15.42 10.86 7.16
CA ALA A 406 16.49 10.03 6.63
C ALA A 406 16.20 8.58 7.01
N GLY A 407 16.51 7.65 6.11
CA GLY A 407 16.42 6.23 6.44
C GLY A 407 17.36 5.38 5.62
N TYR A 408 17.60 4.18 6.12
CA TYR A 408 18.56 3.23 5.60
C TYR A 408 17.99 1.82 5.73
N ALA A 409 18.31 0.95 4.78
CA ALA A 409 18.04 -0.48 4.83
C ALA A 409 19.24 -1.26 4.30
N ASP A 410 19.64 -2.28 5.04
CA ASP A 410 20.67 -3.24 4.69
C ASP A 410 20.05 -4.63 4.56
N LEU A 411 20.32 -5.32 3.47
CA LEU A 411 19.89 -6.70 3.27
C LEU A 411 21.12 -7.60 3.09
N PHE A 412 21.48 -8.28 4.18
CA PHE A 412 22.46 -9.35 4.17
C PHE A 412 21.83 -10.55 3.47
N LYS A 413 22.22 -10.81 2.21
CA LYS A 413 21.59 -11.83 1.38
C LYS A 413 21.98 -13.21 1.87
N GLY A 414 20.96 -14.00 2.20
CA GLY A 414 21.11 -15.40 2.55
C GLY A 414 21.30 -16.29 1.32
N ARG A 415 21.40 -17.60 1.56
CA ARG A 415 21.60 -18.61 0.51
C ARG A 415 20.59 -18.50 -0.64
N PHE A 416 19.32 -18.21 -0.35
CA PHE A 416 18.32 -18.13 -1.41
C PHE A 416 18.58 -16.96 -2.38
N LEU A 417 18.89 -15.77 -1.85
CA LEU A 417 19.16 -14.58 -2.66
C LEU A 417 20.57 -14.55 -3.27
N THR A 418 21.37 -15.58 -3.05
CA THR A 418 22.73 -15.71 -3.61
C THR A 418 22.88 -16.90 -4.56
N VAL A 419 22.12 -17.98 -4.34
CA VAL A 419 22.28 -19.26 -5.07
C VAL A 419 21.09 -19.60 -5.97
N ALA A 420 19.90 -19.00 -5.77
CA ALA A 420 18.75 -19.28 -6.63
C ALA A 420 19.08 -19.03 -8.12
N ALA A 421 18.43 -19.79 -9.01
CA ALA A 421 18.80 -19.88 -10.42
C ALA A 421 18.88 -18.52 -11.15
N ASN A 422 18.08 -17.54 -10.74
CA ASN A 422 18.08 -16.19 -11.30
C ASN A 422 18.54 -15.11 -10.29
N ALA A 423 19.17 -15.49 -9.18
CA ALA A 423 19.71 -14.53 -8.22
C ALA A 423 20.86 -13.72 -8.86
N PRO A 424 20.85 -12.38 -8.77
CA PRO A 424 21.95 -11.56 -9.28
C PRO A 424 23.18 -11.64 -8.37
N ALA A 425 24.37 -11.72 -8.98
CA ALA A 425 25.65 -11.75 -8.27
C ALA A 425 26.12 -10.33 -7.88
N THR A 426 25.39 -9.67 -6.99
CA THR A 426 25.58 -8.25 -6.65
C THR A 426 26.03 -7.99 -5.20
N GLY A 427 26.25 -9.03 -4.39
CA GLY A 427 26.56 -8.88 -2.96
C GLY A 427 25.34 -8.47 -2.13
N ASP A 428 25.55 -8.01 -0.90
CA ASP A 428 24.48 -7.50 -0.03
C ASP A 428 23.89 -6.19 -0.57
N THR A 429 22.64 -5.88 -0.22
CA THR A 429 21.95 -4.68 -0.73
C THR A 429 22.00 -3.56 0.31
N HIS A 430 22.56 -2.40 -0.06
CA HIS A 430 22.49 -1.20 0.75
C HIS A 430 21.55 -0.17 0.10
N TYR A 431 20.65 0.41 0.89
CA TYR A 431 19.72 1.44 0.43
C TYR A 431 19.66 2.60 1.42
N GLY A 432 19.67 3.83 0.91
CA GLY A 432 19.52 5.04 1.70
C GLY A 432 18.60 6.05 1.05
N TYR A 433 17.96 6.90 1.87
CA TYR A 433 17.23 8.06 1.39
C TYR A 433 17.30 9.26 2.32
N LEU A 434 17.13 10.44 1.73
CA LEU A 434 16.87 11.70 2.42
C LEU A 434 15.65 12.37 1.78
N GLU A 435 14.68 12.75 2.60
CA GLU A 435 13.41 13.32 2.18
C GLU A 435 13.13 14.64 2.91
N LEU A 436 12.74 15.67 2.15
CA LEU A 436 12.16 16.91 2.67
C LEU A 436 10.67 16.93 2.29
N THR A 437 9.81 17.19 3.27
CA THR A 437 8.37 17.42 3.08
C THR A 437 8.01 18.81 3.59
N LEU A 438 7.31 19.59 2.76
CA LEU A 438 6.72 20.87 3.09
C LEU A 438 5.20 20.77 2.97
N THR A 439 4.48 21.30 3.95
CA THR A 439 3.01 21.38 3.98
C THR A 439 2.61 22.84 4.21
N LEU A 440 1.85 23.37 3.25
CA LEU A 440 1.42 24.77 3.18
C LEU A 440 -0.10 24.86 3.30
#